data_AF-A0A2V6X0R7-F1
#
_entry.id   AF-A0A2V6X0R7-F1
#
_cell.length_a   1.000
_cell.length_b   1.000
_cell.length_c   1.000
_cell.angle_alpha   90.00
_cell.angle_beta   90.00
_cell.angle_gamma   90.00
#
_symmetry.space_group_name_H-M   'P 1'
#
loop_
_entity.id
_entity.type
_entity.pdbx_description
1 polymer ?
#
loop_
_entity_poly.entity_id
_entity_poly.type
_entity_poly.pdbx_seq_one_letter_code
_entity_poly.pdbx_strand_id
1 'polypeptide(L)'
;YRRLAENFASSVGAVGTTGSEERAERAERLANITYDDVLRDRVAYGTPDEVVDRLHQLRDELGLAGIIAESNVGGRIPIERVLNSIRLYAHEVAPRLRGAQ
;
A
#
# COMPACT_ATOMS: atom_id res chain seq x y z
N TYR A 1 -3.00 4.78 -8.31
CA TYR A 1 -2.13 5.93 -7.97
C TYR A 1 -2.65 7.27 -8.49
N ARG A 2 -3.05 7.44 -9.77
CA ARG A 2 -3.60 8.72 -10.27
C ARG A 2 -4.72 9.32 -9.41
N ARG A 3 -5.74 8.53 -9.05
CA ARG A 3 -6.82 8.98 -8.16
C ARG A 3 -6.36 9.33 -6.74
N LEU A 4 -5.31 8.66 -6.25
CA LEU A 4 -4.72 9.01 -4.97
C LEU A 4 -4.02 10.37 -5.09
N ALA A 5 -3.29 10.63 -6.18
CA ALA A 5 -2.71 11.94 -6.46
C ALA A 5 -3.78 13.05 -6.50
N GLU A 6 -4.89 12.80 -7.20
CA GLU A 6 -6.05 13.72 -7.24
C GLU A 6 -6.59 14.02 -5.84
N ASN A 7 -6.75 13.00 -4.99
CA ASN A 7 -7.22 13.17 -3.61
C ASN A 7 -6.24 14.00 -2.76
N PHE A 8 -4.94 13.83 -2.96
CA PHE A 8 -3.92 14.63 -2.27
C PHE A 8 -3.96 16.09 -2.74
N ALA A 9 -4.04 16.33 -4.05
CA ALA A 9 -4.15 17.67 -4.62
C ALA A 9 -5.43 18.39 -4.15
N SER A 10 -6.57 17.71 -4.14
CA SER A 10 -7.86 18.30 -3.76
C SER A 10 -7.99 18.63 -2.27
N SER A 11 -7.06 18.17 -1.43
CA SER A 11 -7.08 18.37 0.02
C SER A 11 -5.92 19.23 0.54
N VAL A 12 -5.20 19.91 -0.34
CA VAL A 12 -4.17 20.90 0.03
C VAL A 12 -4.82 22.03 0.84
N GLY A 13 -4.28 22.31 2.04
CA GLY A 13 -4.77 23.36 2.93
C GLY A 13 -6.05 23.01 3.70
N ALA A 14 -6.55 21.78 3.59
CA ALA A 14 -7.71 21.33 4.36
C ALA A 14 -7.35 21.10 5.84
N VAL A 15 -8.27 21.45 6.74
CA VAL A 15 -8.11 21.24 8.19
C VAL A 15 -7.89 19.75 8.49
N GLY A 16 -6.88 19.43 9.29
CA GLY A 16 -6.53 18.05 9.66
C GLY A 16 -5.64 17.32 8.66
N THR A 17 -5.13 18.00 7.62
CA THR A 17 -4.14 17.45 6.69
C THR A 17 -2.71 17.89 7.02
N THR A 18 -1.71 17.17 6.49
CA THR A 18 -0.30 17.59 6.54
C THR A 18 -0.10 18.95 5.86
N GLY A 19 1.07 19.57 6.04
CA GLY A 19 1.39 20.88 5.45
C GLY A 19 1.05 20.95 3.95
N SER A 20 0.56 22.10 3.50
CA SER A 20 0.09 22.32 2.12
C SER A 20 1.17 21.97 1.08
N GLU A 21 2.42 22.36 1.34
CA GLU A 21 3.57 22.08 0.49
C GLU A 21 3.87 20.58 0.39
N GLU A 22 3.98 19.87 1.52
CA GLU A 22 4.20 18.42 1.54
C GLU A 22 3.10 17.67 0.79
N ARG A 23 1.87 18.17 0.88
CA ARG A 23 0.71 17.53 0.25
C ARG A 23 0.69 17.75 -1.26
N ALA A 24 1.08 18.94 -1.72
CA ALA A 24 1.26 19.25 -3.13
C ALA A 24 2.41 18.43 -3.74
N GLU A 25 3.56 18.36 -3.05
CA GLU A 25 4.71 17.57 -3.50
C GLU A 25 4.34 16.07 -3.62
N ARG A 26 3.61 15.52 -2.64
CA ARG A 26 3.12 14.14 -2.71
C ARG A 26 2.18 13.94 -3.89
N ALA A 27 1.28 14.88 -4.18
CA ALA A 27 0.39 14.79 -5.33
C ALA A 27 1.18 14.73 -6.65
N GLU A 28 2.18 15.59 -6.82
CA GLU A 28 3.03 15.62 -8.01
C GLU A 28 3.81 14.30 -8.19
N ARG A 29 4.47 13.82 -7.13
CA ARG A 29 5.20 12.53 -7.16
C ARG A 29 4.28 11.36 -7.52
N LEU A 30 3.06 11.32 -6.97
CA LEU A 30 2.08 10.27 -7.27
C LEU A 30 1.47 10.39 -8.67
N ALA A 31 1.47 11.58 -9.28
CA ALA A 31 1.02 11.80 -10.65
C ALA A 31 2.02 11.29 -11.69
N ASN A 32 3.32 11.36 -11.37
CA ASN A 32 4.42 10.98 -12.24
C ASN A 32 4.94 9.55 -12.04
N ILE A 33 4.42 8.81 -11.05
CA ILE A 33 4.85 7.43 -10.78
C ILE A 33 4.50 6.49 -11.94
N THR A 34 5.44 5.64 -12.33
CA THR A 34 5.19 4.63 -13.37
C THR A 34 4.60 3.35 -12.81
N TYR A 35 4.10 2.49 -13.68
CA TYR A 35 3.60 1.17 -13.28
C TYR A 35 4.72 0.31 -12.68
N ASP A 36 5.91 0.33 -13.29
CA ASP A 36 7.05 -0.45 -12.84
C ASP A 36 7.56 0.01 -11.46
N ASP A 37 7.56 1.33 -11.20
CA ASP A 37 7.90 1.88 -9.88
C ASP A 37 6.94 1.39 -8.80
N VAL A 38 5.64 1.27 -9.14
CA VAL A 38 4.64 0.75 -8.21
C VAL A 38 4.92 -0.70 -7.88
N LEU A 39 5.12 -1.55 -8.89
CA LEU A 39 5.37 -2.98 -8.68
C LEU A 39 6.67 -3.24 -7.92
N ARG A 40 7.71 -2.45 -8.16
CA ARG A 40 8.99 -2.60 -7.47
C ARG A 40 8.92 -2.19 -6.00
N ASP A 41 8.39 -1.00 -5.73
CA ASP A 41 8.67 -0.32 -4.45
C ASP A 41 7.43 -0.10 -3.58
N ARG A 42 6.22 -0.28 -4.12
CA ARG A 42 4.99 0.25 -3.48
C ARG A 42 3.96 -0.81 -3.11
N VAL A 43 4.02 -2.01 -3.68
CA VAL A 43 3.01 -3.05 -3.45
C VAL A 43 3.64 -4.41 -3.19
N ALA A 44 3.02 -5.18 -2.28
CA ALA A 44 3.14 -6.63 -2.23
C ALA A 44 1.93 -7.22 -2.95
N TYR A 45 2.16 -7.98 -4.02
CA TYR A 45 1.12 -8.52 -4.89
C TYR A 45 1.52 -9.89 -5.42
N GLY A 46 0.53 -10.68 -5.84
CA GLY A 46 0.74 -12.04 -6.34
C GLY A 46 -0.02 -13.09 -5.54
N THR A 47 0.51 -14.29 -5.52
CA THR A 47 0.07 -15.41 -4.68
C THR A 47 0.37 -15.13 -3.20
N PRO A 48 -0.28 -15.86 -2.27
CA PRO A 48 0.04 -15.75 -0.84
C PRO A 48 1.52 -15.98 -0.52
N ASP A 49 2.18 -16.90 -1.22
CA ASP A 49 3.60 -17.21 -1.01
C ASP A 49 4.48 -16.01 -1.40
N GLU A 50 4.28 -15.43 -2.58
CA GLU A 50 5.01 -14.23 -3.04
C GLU A 50 4.81 -13.04 -2.10
N VAL A 51 3.60 -12.86 -1.57
CA VAL A 51 3.29 -11.78 -0.62
C VAL A 51 3.99 -12.02 0.72
N VAL A 52 4.03 -13.26 1.21
CA VAL A 52 4.75 -13.61 2.45
C VAL A 52 6.24 -13.31 2.30
N ASP A 53 6.85 -13.75 1.21
CA ASP A 53 8.27 -13.53 0.95
C ASP A 53 8.60 -12.03 0.90
N ARG A 54 7.79 -11.25 0.17
CA ARG A 54 7.99 -9.80 0.07
C ARG A 54 7.83 -9.09 1.41
N LEU A 55 6.87 -9.49 2.24
CA LEU A 55 6.64 -8.86 3.54
C LEU A 55 7.71 -9.25 4.57
N HIS A 56 8.22 -10.48 4.56
CA HIS A 56 9.39 -10.86 5.36
C HIS A 56 10.63 -10.08 4.95
N GLN A 57 10.90 -9.99 3.63
CA GLN A 57 12.01 -9.18 3.12
C GLN A 57 11.94 -7.74 3.64
N LEU A 58 10.78 -7.08 3.51
CA LEU A 58 10.60 -5.71 3.98
C LEU A 58 10.73 -5.57 5.50
N ARG A 59 10.22 -6.55 6.27
CA ARG A 59 10.38 -6.56 7.73
C ARG A 59 11.84 -6.63 8.12
N ASP A 60 12.61 -7.52 7.48
CA ASP A 60 13.99 -7.80 7.85
C ASP A 60 14.94 -6.68 7.38
N GLU A 61 14.73 -6.13 6.18
CA GLU A 61 15.52 -5.01 5.64
C GLU A 61 15.30 -3.70 6.39
N LEU A 62 14.07 -3.43 6.85
CA LEU A 62 13.69 -2.15 7.47
C LEU A 62 13.50 -2.22 8.98
N GLY A 63 13.61 -3.41 9.60
CA GLY A 63 13.39 -3.61 11.03
C GLY A 63 11.97 -3.27 11.50
N LEU A 64 10.95 -3.60 10.69
CA LEU A 64 9.57 -3.20 10.97
C LEU A 64 8.97 -3.97 12.15
N ALA A 65 8.39 -3.25 13.11
CA ALA A 65 7.64 -3.86 14.21
C ALA A 65 6.24 -4.36 13.79
N GLY A 66 5.74 -3.94 12.63
CA GLY A 66 4.42 -4.30 12.14
C GLY A 66 4.11 -3.68 10.78
N ILE A 67 2.99 -4.11 10.18
CA ILE A 67 2.56 -3.71 8.84
C ILE A 67 1.10 -3.23 8.91
N ILE A 68 0.82 -2.09 8.25
CA ILE A 68 -0.52 -1.61 7.95
C ILE A 68 -0.67 -1.65 6.43
N ALA A 69 -1.74 -2.25 5.93
CA ALA A 69 -1.98 -2.43 4.50
C ALA A 69 -3.29 -1.76 4.05
N GLU A 70 -3.22 -1.02 2.93
CA GLU A 70 -4.39 -0.55 2.20
C GLU A 70 -4.65 -1.48 1.00
N SER A 71 -5.74 -2.23 1.02
CA SER A 71 -6.06 -3.24 0.00
C SER A 71 -6.75 -2.67 -1.25
N ASN A 72 -7.17 -1.41 -1.23
CA ASN A 72 -7.86 -0.76 -2.36
C ASN A 72 -7.30 0.64 -2.62
N VAL A 73 -6.00 0.71 -2.88
CA VAL A 73 -5.32 1.98 -3.17
C VAL A 73 -6.00 2.68 -4.36
N GLY A 74 -6.60 3.85 -4.10
CA GLY A 74 -7.33 4.64 -5.08
C GLY A 74 -8.80 4.25 -5.28
N GLY A 75 -9.32 3.25 -4.55
CA GLY A 75 -10.77 3.03 -4.39
C GLY A 75 -11.51 2.55 -5.64
N ARG A 76 -10.84 1.89 -6.58
CA ARG A 76 -11.44 1.42 -7.86
C ARG A 76 -11.47 -0.11 -8.00
N ILE A 77 -10.92 -0.86 -7.05
CA ILE A 77 -10.97 -2.32 -7.09
C ILE A 77 -12.39 -2.77 -6.71
N PRO A 78 -13.03 -3.66 -7.49
CA PRO A 78 -14.33 -4.23 -7.15
C PRO A 78 -14.32 -4.88 -5.76
N ILE A 79 -15.41 -4.68 -5.01
CA ILE A 79 -15.50 -5.07 -3.60
C ILE A 79 -15.24 -6.56 -3.39
N GLU A 80 -15.76 -7.42 -4.26
CA GLU A 80 -15.58 -8.86 -4.20
C GLU A 80 -14.10 -9.27 -4.30
N ARG A 81 -13.31 -8.53 -5.08
CA ARG A 81 -11.86 -8.78 -5.21
C ARG A 81 -11.11 -8.32 -3.96
N VAL A 82 -11.49 -7.18 -3.40
CA VAL A 82 -10.93 -6.67 -2.14
C VAL A 82 -11.20 -7.67 -1.01
N LEU A 83 -12.43 -8.16 -0.89
CA LEU A 83 -12.81 -9.14 0.12
C LEU A 83 -12.05 -10.46 -0.05
N ASN A 84 -11.90 -10.95 -1.28
CA ASN A 84 -11.08 -12.14 -1.52
C ASN A 84 -9.61 -11.92 -1.14
N SER A 85 -9.03 -10.76 -1.46
CA SER A 85 -7.65 -10.42 -1.06
C SER A 85 -7.49 -10.37 0.46
N ILE A 86 -8.44 -9.78 1.18
CA ILE A 86 -8.43 -9.74 2.65
C ILE A 86 -8.55 -11.15 3.23
N ARG A 87 -9.43 -11.99 2.66
CA ARG A 87 -9.57 -13.40 3.06
C ARG A 87 -8.26 -14.17 2.88
N LEU A 88 -7.65 -14.10 1.69
CA LEU A 88 -6.35 -14.74 1.43
C LEU A 88 -5.28 -14.25 2.39
N TYR A 89 -5.19 -12.93 2.61
CA TYR A 89 -4.24 -12.37 3.56
C TYR A 89 -4.45 -12.92 4.98
N ALA A 90 -5.70 -12.92 5.47
CA ALA A 90 -6.01 -13.35 6.82
C ALA A 90 -5.72 -14.84 7.07
N HIS A 91 -5.99 -15.70 6.08
CA HIS A 91 -5.87 -17.16 6.23
C HIS A 91 -4.53 -17.73 5.78
N GLU A 92 -3.86 -17.09 4.81
CA GLU A 92 -2.67 -17.67 4.16
C GLU A 92 -1.41 -16.84 4.38
N VAL A 93 -1.51 -15.53 4.60
CA VAL A 93 -0.34 -14.66 4.78
C VAL A 93 -0.09 -14.35 6.25
N ALA A 94 -1.05 -13.75 6.94
CA ALA A 94 -0.89 -13.26 8.30
C ALA A 94 -0.41 -14.32 9.32
N PRO A 95 -0.86 -15.59 9.28
CA PRO A 95 -0.33 -16.62 10.18
C PRO A 95 1.16 -16.90 9.98
N ARG A 96 1.64 -16.84 8.74
CA ARG A 96 3.04 -17.10 8.38
C ARG A 96 3.98 -15.94 8.73
N LEU A 97 3.44 -14.73 8.90
CA LEU A 97 4.19 -13.56 9.38
C LEU A 97 4.40 -13.57 10.90
N ARG A 98 3.52 -14.24 11.66
CA ARG A 98 3.54 -14.28 13.13
C ARG A 98 4.47 -15.34 13.72
N GLY A 99 4.91 -16.30 12.90
CA GLY A 99 5.70 -17.48 13.32
C GLY A 99 7.22 -17.28 13.34
N ALA A 100 7.73 -16.10 13.00
CA ALA A 100 9.16 -15.78 13.12
C ALA A 100 9.41 -15.12 14.49
N GLN A 101 9.52 -15.95 15.53
CA GLN A 101 10.16 -15.62 16.81
C GLN A 101 11.09 -16.78 17.18
#